data_AF-A0A137NTL7-F1
#
_entry.id   AF-A0A137NTL7-F1
#
_cell.length_a   1.000
_cell.length_b   1.000
_cell.length_c   1.000
_cell.angle_alpha   90.00
_cell.angle_beta   90.00
_cell.angle_gamma   90.00
#
_symmetry.space_group_name_H-M   'P 1'
#
loop_
_entity.id
_entity.type
_entity.pdbx_description
1 polymer ?
#
loop_
_entity_poly.entity_id
_entity_poly.type
_entity_poly.pdbx_seq_one_letter_code
_entity_poly.pdbx_strand_id
1 'polypeptide(L)'
;MQFITIIYCTIFTAIAAASPTGQPFAIITRDDGTKSNVGGSVGCFGTDGNIIRANVTPGFKAVLFSKDNCKGYPLTVVQLHANFRYPKDTKSIFLDYYHY
;
A
#
# COMPACT_ATOMS: atom_id res chain seq x y z
N MET A 1 -31.06 15.39 -43.56
CA MET A 1 -30.37 14.27 -42.90
C MET A 1 -29.42 14.88 -41.87
N GLN A 2 -29.80 14.86 -40.59
CA GLN A 2 -29.10 15.56 -39.51
C GLN A 2 -28.41 14.52 -38.63
N PHE A 3 -27.07 14.57 -38.57
CA PHE A 3 -26.26 13.70 -37.71
C PHE A 3 -26.08 14.39 -36.35
N ILE A 4 -26.57 13.74 -35.29
CA ILE A 4 -26.41 14.19 -33.91
C ILE A 4 -25.19 13.47 -33.33
N THR A 5 -24.09 14.21 -33.13
CA THR A 5 -22.88 13.70 -32.48
C THR A 5 -23.02 13.83 -30.96
N ILE A 6 -23.22 12.71 -30.26
CA ILE A 6 -23.26 12.67 -28.79
C ILE A 6 -21.82 12.58 -28.28
N ILE A 7 -21.32 13.68 -27.70
CA ILE A 7 -20.02 13.71 -27.01
C ILE A 7 -20.24 13.10 -25.61
N TYR A 8 -19.76 11.88 -25.40
CA TYR A 8 -19.69 11.26 -24.07
C TYR A 8 -18.55 11.91 -23.28
N CYS A 9 -18.91 12.81 -22.37
CA CYS A 9 -18.00 13.35 -21.37
C CYS A 9 -17.89 12.33 -20.22
N THR A 10 -16.91 11.42 -20.28
CA THR A 10 -16.63 10.50 -19.18
C THR A 10 -15.92 11.26 -18.07
N ILE A 11 -16.69 11.64 -17.05
CA ILE A 11 -16.18 12.25 -15.83
C ILE A 11 -15.43 11.16 -15.06
N PHE A 12 -14.09 11.16 -15.12
CA PHE A 12 -13.27 10.37 -14.22
C PHE A 12 -13.37 10.99 -12.82
N THR A 13 -14.31 10.53 -12.01
CA THR A 13 -14.32 10.81 -10.57
C THR A 13 -13.12 10.10 -9.94
N ALA A 14 -12.05 10.86 -9.69
CA ALA A 14 -10.96 10.43 -8.85
C ALA A 14 -11.50 10.26 -7.42
N ILE A 15 -11.77 9.01 -7.03
CA ILE A 15 -12.13 8.67 -5.66
C ILE A 15 -10.83 8.78 -4.85
N ALA A 16 -10.59 9.95 -4.25
CA ALA A 16 -9.58 10.08 -3.23
C ALA A 16 -10.06 9.26 -2.03
N ALA A 17 -9.57 8.02 -1.89
CA ALA A 17 -9.80 7.20 -0.72
C ALA A 17 -9.17 7.92 0.49
N ALA A 18 -9.98 8.68 1.23
CA ALA A 18 -9.59 9.24 2.50
C ALA A 18 -9.29 8.07 3.44
N SER A 19 -8.03 7.93 3.85
CA SER A 19 -7.63 6.94 4.85
C SER A 19 -8.32 7.29 6.18
N PRO A 20 -9.12 6.39 6.77
CA PRO A 20 -9.83 6.66 8.02
C PRO A 20 -8.82 7.00 9.14
N THR A 21 -9.04 8.14 9.78
CA THR A 21 -8.21 8.64 10.88
C THR A 21 -8.27 7.67 12.06
N GLY A 22 -7.11 7.11 12.43
CA GLY A 22 -6.96 6.22 13.60
C GLY A 22 -6.76 4.73 13.28
N GLN A 23 -6.89 4.32 12.02
CA GLN A 23 -6.61 2.95 11.60
C GLN A 23 -5.20 2.85 10.98
N PRO A 24 -4.47 1.74 11.20
CA PRO A 24 -3.16 1.54 10.60
C PRO A 24 -3.28 1.38 9.08
N PHE A 25 -2.43 2.10 8.36
CA PHE A 25 -2.19 1.87 6.95
C PHE A 25 -0.72 2.05 6.61
N ALA A 26 -0.30 1.43 5.51
CA ALA A 26 0.98 1.64 4.88
C ALA A 26 0.77 2.12 3.44
N ILE A 27 1.47 3.17 3.04
CA ILE A 27 1.60 3.58 1.65
C ILE A 27 2.85 2.93 1.09
N ILE A 28 2.64 2.03 0.12
CA ILE A 28 3.68 1.26 -0.53
C ILE A 28 3.96 1.87 -1.89
N THR A 29 5.23 2.18 -2.17
CA THR A 29 5.69 2.60 -3.50
C THR A 29 6.52 1.48 -4.10
N ARG A 30 6.15 1.06 -5.31
CA ARG A 30 6.85 0.04 -6.08
C ARG A 30 7.89 0.66 -7.01
N ASP A 31 8.79 -0.17 -7.53
CA ASP A 31 9.81 0.21 -8.50
C ASP A 31 9.24 0.74 -9.83
N ASP A 32 8.05 0.31 -10.22
CA ASP A 32 7.28 0.84 -11.35
C ASP A 32 6.69 2.25 -11.11
N GLY A 33 6.87 2.81 -9.91
CA GLY A 33 6.37 4.13 -9.52
C GLY A 33 4.93 4.13 -9.00
N THR A 34 4.23 3.01 -9.05
CA THR A 34 2.86 2.90 -8.51
C THR A 34 2.85 3.01 -7.00
N LYS A 35 1.74 3.53 -6.47
CA LYS A 35 1.50 3.66 -5.04
C LYS A 35 0.22 2.93 -4.66
N SER A 36 0.25 2.20 -3.55
CA SER A 36 -0.92 1.51 -3.02
C SER A 36 -1.03 1.73 -1.53
N ASN A 37 -2.27 1.95 -1.07
CA ASN A 37 -2.58 1.97 0.35
C ASN A 37 -2.95 0.55 0.79
N VAL A 38 -2.27 0.07 1.82
CA VAL A 38 -2.48 -1.26 2.40
C VAL A 38 -2.87 -1.07 3.85
N GLY A 39 -3.99 -1.65 4.29
CA GLY A 39 -4.44 -1.57 5.68
C GLY A 39 -5.89 -1.17 5.83
N GLY A 40 -6.20 -0.50 6.95
CA GLY A 40 -7.56 -0.26 7.47
C GLY A 40 -7.82 -0.96 8.80
N SER A 41 -6.95 -1.89 9.20
CA SER A 41 -6.95 -2.50 10.53
C SER A 41 -5.58 -3.14 10.80
N VAL A 42 -5.30 -3.50 12.05
CA VAL A 42 -4.19 -4.42 12.32
C VAL A 42 -4.49 -5.77 11.68
N GLY A 43 -3.45 -6.44 11.18
CA GLY A 43 -3.60 -7.71 10.50
C GLY A 43 -2.70 -7.89 9.29
N CYS A 44 -2.94 -8.98 8.57
CA CYS A 44 -2.19 -9.32 7.38
C CYS A 44 -2.94 -8.91 6.11
N PHE A 45 -2.22 -8.28 5.19
CA PHE A 45 -2.76 -7.83 3.92
C PHE A 45 -1.91 -8.36 2.76
N GLY A 46 -2.57 -8.84 1.72
CA GLY A 46 -1.91 -9.16 0.46
C GLY A 46 -1.35 -7.89 -0.19
N THR A 47 -0.15 -8.01 -0.74
CA THR A 47 0.45 -7.01 -1.63
C THR A 47 1.20 -7.77 -2.70
N ASP A 48 1.72 -7.09 -3.70
CA ASP A 48 2.64 -7.71 -4.63
C ASP A 48 3.71 -6.72 -5.09
N GLY A 49 4.76 -7.28 -5.66
CA GLY A 49 5.77 -6.52 -6.39
C GLY A 49 6.94 -6.04 -5.55
N ASN A 50 7.78 -5.29 -6.24
CA ASN A 50 9.08 -4.85 -5.79
C ASN A 50 8.97 -3.52 -5.05
N ILE A 51 8.91 -3.57 -3.73
CA ILE A 51 8.74 -2.37 -2.90
C ILE A 51 10.07 -1.61 -2.78
N ILE A 52 10.07 -0.32 -3.09
CA ILE A 52 11.22 0.58 -2.93
C ILE A 52 11.03 1.61 -1.81
N ARG A 53 9.78 1.89 -1.43
CA ARG A 53 9.46 2.76 -0.28
C ARG A 53 8.21 2.28 0.42
N ALA A 54 8.23 2.33 1.75
CA ALA A 54 7.05 2.11 2.57
C ALA A 54 6.94 3.24 3.60
N ASN A 55 5.76 3.83 3.70
CA ASN A 55 5.42 4.80 4.75
C ASN A 55 4.30 4.21 5.59
N VAL A 56 4.43 4.21 6.91
CA VAL A 56 3.48 3.61 7.84
C VAL A 56 2.90 4.71 8.73
N THR A 57 1.62 4.61 9.07
CA THR A 57 0.99 5.52 10.02
C THR A 57 1.78 5.55 11.35
N PRO A 58 2.07 6.73 11.92
CA PRO A 58 2.76 6.83 13.20
C PRO A 58 2.10 6.00 14.31
N GLY A 59 2.91 5.35 15.16
CA GLY A 59 2.43 4.46 16.22
C GLY A 59 2.18 3.01 15.79
N PHE A 60 2.44 2.69 14.52
CA PHE A 60 2.32 1.34 13.96
C PHE A 60 3.61 0.89 13.29
N LYS A 61 3.69 -0.40 13.01
CA LYS A 61 4.77 -1.00 12.22
C LYS A 61 4.17 -1.87 11.11
N ALA A 62 4.89 -1.96 10.00
CA ALA A 62 4.63 -2.86 8.90
C ALA A 62 5.79 -3.87 8.78
N VAL A 63 5.48 -5.17 8.75
CA VAL A 63 6.44 -6.23 8.46
C VAL A 63 6.17 -6.75 7.06
N LEU A 64 7.18 -6.69 6.19
CA LEU A 64 7.07 -7.13 4.79
C LEU A 64 7.49 -8.60 4.70
N PHE A 65 6.71 -9.42 4.00
CA PHE A 65 6.96 -10.84 3.82
C PHE A 65 7.11 -11.21 2.34
N SER A 66 7.98 -12.18 2.06
CA SER A 66 8.21 -12.71 0.71
C SER A 66 7.15 -13.70 0.24
N LYS A 67 6.21 -14.11 1.10
CA LYS A 67 5.09 -14.99 0.76
C LYS A 67 3.76 -14.39 1.17
N ASP A 68 2.68 -14.91 0.60
CA ASP A 68 1.31 -14.51 0.91
C ASP A 68 0.92 -14.82 2.36
N ASN A 69 -0.14 -14.17 2.84
CA ASN A 69 -0.73 -14.40 4.16
C ASN A 69 0.25 -14.25 5.34
N CYS A 70 1.25 -13.37 5.21
CA CYS A 70 2.26 -13.04 6.21
C CYS A 70 3.02 -14.27 6.71
N LYS A 71 3.27 -15.19 5.78
CA LYS A 71 4.05 -16.40 6.01
C LYS A 71 5.47 -16.23 5.49
N GLY A 72 6.36 -17.12 5.92
CA GLY A 72 7.75 -17.14 5.48
C GLY A 72 8.63 -16.16 6.25
N TYR A 73 9.76 -15.80 5.65
CA TYR A 73 10.76 -14.97 6.30
C TYR A 73 10.39 -13.47 6.20
N PRO A 74 10.47 -12.71 7.31
CA PRO A 74 10.25 -11.27 7.28
C PRO A 74 11.41 -10.56 6.57
N LEU A 75 11.13 -9.89 5.47
CA LEU A 75 12.13 -9.18 4.67
C LEU A 75 12.66 -7.94 5.39
N THR A 76 11.79 -7.21 6.07
CA THR A 76 12.11 -6.00 6.82
C THR A 76 10.94 -5.57 7.70
N VAL A 77 11.23 -4.73 8.68
CA VAL A 77 10.24 -4.03 9.51
C VAL A 77 10.33 -2.53 9.21
N VAL A 78 9.18 -1.85 9.13
CA VAL A 78 9.06 -0.42 8.84
C VAL A 78 8.16 0.22 9.90
N GLN A 79 8.61 1.25 10.60
CA GLN A 79 7.85 1.86 11.71
C GLN A 79 7.27 3.25 11.37
N LEU A 80 7.87 3.96 10.42
CA LEU A 80 7.46 5.31 10.03
C LEU A 80 7.67 5.49 8.53
N HIS A 81 8.92 5.41 8.10
CA HIS A 81 9.24 5.34 6.68
C HIS A 81 10.48 4.48 6.45
N ALA A 82 10.56 3.86 5.29
CA ALA A 82 11.76 3.18 4.82
C ALA A 82 11.92 3.43 3.32
N ASN A 83 13.16 3.70 2.91
CA ASN A 83 13.57 3.73 1.51
C ASN A 83 14.56 2.59 1.29
N PHE A 84 14.28 1.72 0.34
CA PHE A 84 15.10 0.56 0.06
C PHE A 84 16.00 0.85 -1.13
N ARG A 85 17.31 0.68 -0.94
CA ARG A 85 18.29 0.78 -2.04
C ARG A 85 18.09 -0.32 -3.08
N TYR A 86 17.63 -1.49 -2.63
CA TYR A 86 17.28 -2.62 -3.48
C TYR A 86 15.81 -2.95 -3.26
N PRO A 87 15.02 -3.11 -4.34
CA PRO A 87 13.61 -3.42 -4.20
C PRO A 87 13.39 -4.73 -3.42
N LYS A 88 12.30 -4.78 -2.65
CA LYS A 88 11.89 -5.94 -1.86
C LYS A 88 10.69 -6.62 -2.52
N ASP A 89 10.88 -7.79 -3.12
CA ASP A 89 9.78 -8.61 -3.65
C ASP A 89 8.89 -9.08 -2.50
N THR A 90 7.79 -8.36 -2.29
CA THR A 90 6.91 -8.51 -1.14
C THR A 90 5.56 -9.01 -1.62
N LYS A 91 5.04 -10.04 -0.95
CA LYS A 91 3.73 -10.66 -1.25
C LYS A 91 2.69 -10.41 -0.17
N SER A 92 3.12 -10.04 1.03
CA SER A 92 2.18 -9.61 2.07
C SER A 92 2.84 -8.69 3.09
N ILE A 93 2.00 -7.92 3.77
CA ILE A 93 2.39 -6.95 4.78
C ILE A 93 1.55 -7.20 6.02
N PHE A 94 2.21 -7.34 7.17
CA PHE A 94 1.56 -7.40 8.46
C PHE A 94 1.64 -6.03 9.15
N LEU A 95 0.47 -5.46 9.47
CA LEU A 95 0.35 -4.20 10.21
C LEU A 95 0.00 -4.48 11.66
N ASP A 96 0.75 -3.87 12.57
CA ASP A 96 0.59 -4.06 14.01
C ASP A 96 1.01 -2.80 14.78
N TYR A 97 0.64 -2.73 16.04
CA TYR A 97 1.02 -1.63 16.93
C TYR A 97 2.53 -1.61 17.16
N TYR A 98 3.07 -0.39 17.23
CA TYR A 98 4.43 -0.17 17.68
C TYR A 98 4.42 -0.06 19.21
N HIS A 99 4.71 -1.17 19.89
CA HIS A 99 4.93 -1.17 21.33
C HIS A 99 6.38 -0.78 21.62
N TYR A 100 6.57 0.28 22.40
CA TYR A 100 7.85 0.69 22.99
C TYR A 100 8.25 -0.24 24.13
#